data_AF-A0A316L7G5-F1
#
_entry.id   AF-A0A316L7G5-F1
#
_cell.length_a   1.000
_cell.length_b   1.000
_cell.length_c   1.000
_cell.angle_alpha   90.00
_cell.angle_beta   90.00
_cell.angle_gamma   90.00
#
_symmetry.space_group_name_H-M   'P 1'
#
loop_
_entity.id
_entity.type
_entity.pdbx_description
1 polymer ?
#
loop_
_entity_poly.entity_id
_entity_poly.type
_entity_poly.pdbx_seq_one_letter_code
_entity_poly.pdbx_strand_id
1 'polypeptide(L)'
;MVSLSHLQSLLSISSFLQIPLNLITIASSHHKGAIVMPKKYPLEFKKQAIRRYEKGESIPALCQELHISQSTFYHWRNQYRSIQTSAHAYTPAEFDALVRRLQKAEHKLSIIQLSGYLSKVPLQDKLATLEHFYNEMSDLYSVHELCEALDVSRGTFYNHIFRRAD
;
A
#
# COMPACT_ATOMS: atom_id res chain seq x y z
N MET A 1 35.02 9.16 -29.21
CA MET A 1 35.14 9.12 -30.69
C MET A 1 35.19 7.65 -31.08
N VAL A 2 34.07 7.09 -31.54
CA VAL A 2 33.98 5.69 -32.00
C VAL A 2 34.33 5.69 -33.49
N SER A 3 35.28 4.85 -33.89
CA SER A 3 35.83 4.76 -35.25
C SER A 3 34.75 4.44 -36.29
N LEU A 4 34.79 5.14 -37.43
CA LEU A 4 33.92 4.95 -38.60
C LEU A 4 33.86 3.48 -39.08
N SER A 5 34.90 2.69 -38.80
CA SER A 5 34.98 1.28 -39.19
C SER A 5 34.01 0.35 -38.44
N HIS A 6 33.49 0.74 -37.27
CA HIS A 6 32.55 -0.10 -36.50
C HIS A 6 31.10 0.06 -36.96
N LEU A 7 30.76 1.21 -37.56
CA LEU A 7 29.41 1.48 -38.08
C LEU A 7 29.15 0.77 -39.42
N GLN A 8 30.20 0.52 -40.21
CA GLN A 8 30.08 -0.12 -41.51
C GLN A 8 29.81 -1.63 -41.42
N SER A 9 30.22 -2.29 -40.32
CA SER A 9 29.96 -3.73 -40.10
C SER A 9 28.54 -4.03 -39.63
N LEU A 10 27.85 -3.07 -39.00
CA LEU A 10 26.48 -3.27 -38.49
C LEU A 10 25.41 -2.99 -39.55
N LEU A 11 25.71 -2.17 -40.56
CA LEU A 11 24.80 -1.91 -41.68
C LEU A 11 24.71 -3.05 -42.70
N SER A 12 25.63 -4.01 -42.66
CA SER A 12 25.61 -5.19 -43.54
C SER A 12 24.86 -6.40 -42.96
N ILE A 13 24.41 -6.33 -41.69
CA ILE A 13 23.64 -7.41 -41.03
C ILE A 13 22.13 -7.13 -41.08
N SER A 14 21.70 -5.89 -41.36
CA SER A 14 20.27 -5.53 -41.40
C SER A 14 19.55 -5.90 -42.70
N SER A 15 20.20 -6.60 -43.63
CA SER A 15 19.64 -6.88 -44.97
C SER A 15 18.96 -8.26 -45.11
N PHE A 16 18.76 -9.02 -44.02
CA PHE A 16 18.23 -10.40 -44.11
C PHE A 16 16.96 -10.71 -43.31
N LEU A 17 16.37 -9.75 -42.59
CA LEU A 17 15.06 -9.92 -41.95
C LEU A 17 14.25 -8.63 -42.13
N GLN A 18 13.36 -8.64 -43.12
CA GLN A 18 12.47 -7.53 -43.47
C GLN A 18 11.51 -7.19 -42.31
N ILE A 19 11.94 -6.33 -41.37
CA ILE A 19 11.11 -5.81 -40.27
C ILE A 19 10.96 -4.28 -40.46
N PRO A 20 9.73 -3.73 -40.44
CA PRO A 20 9.50 -2.29 -40.69
C PRO A 20 10.07 -1.38 -39.59
N LEU A 21 10.66 -0.25 -40.01
CA LEU A 21 11.34 0.78 -39.21
C LEU A 21 10.49 1.46 -38.10
N ASN A 22 9.19 1.16 -37.98
CA ASN A 22 8.33 1.71 -36.93
C ASN A 22 8.45 0.98 -35.58
N LEU A 23 9.27 -0.07 -35.48
CA LEU A 23 9.57 -0.76 -34.22
C LEU A 23 10.89 -0.34 -33.55
N ILE A 24 11.61 0.65 -34.11
CA ILE A 24 12.87 1.17 -33.54
C ILE A 24 12.59 2.31 -32.54
N THR A 25 11.39 2.88 -32.51
CA THR A 25 11.00 3.90 -31.52
C THR A 25 10.67 3.31 -30.13
N ILE A 26 10.57 1.98 -29.98
CA ILE A 26 10.20 1.34 -28.71
C ILE A 26 11.41 0.75 -27.95
N ALA A 27 12.60 0.69 -28.55
CA ALA A 27 13.77 0.02 -27.96
C ALA A 27 14.94 0.94 -27.53
N SER A 28 14.69 2.22 -27.24
CA SER A 28 15.72 3.15 -26.72
C SER A 28 15.48 3.65 -25.29
N SER A 29 14.76 2.90 -24.45
CA SER A 29 14.64 3.19 -23.01
C SER A 29 14.99 2.00 -22.12
N HIS A 30 15.90 1.11 -22.56
CA HIS A 30 16.61 0.21 -21.66
C HIS A 30 18.04 0.72 -21.44
N HIS A 31 18.16 1.77 -20.63
CA HIS A 31 19.41 1.98 -19.90
C HIS A 31 19.19 2.53 -18.50
N LYS A 32 19.84 1.83 -17.56
CA LYS A 32 20.04 2.10 -16.13
C LYS A 32 18.89 1.65 -15.21
N GLY A 33 18.92 0.36 -14.90
CA GLY A 33 18.60 -0.11 -13.55
C GLY A 33 19.58 0.51 -12.55
N ALA A 34 19.31 1.75 -12.16
CA ALA A 34 19.74 2.23 -10.85
C ALA A 34 18.91 1.45 -9.83
N ILE A 35 19.56 0.94 -8.79
CA ILE A 35 18.87 0.46 -7.60
C ILE A 35 18.13 1.67 -7.04
N VAL A 36 16.86 1.84 -7.41
CA VAL A 36 16.01 2.93 -6.89
C VAL A 36 15.66 2.51 -5.48
N MET A 37 16.51 2.90 -4.54
CA MET A 37 16.13 3.00 -3.13
C MET A 37 14.75 3.66 -3.07
N PRO A 38 13.76 3.07 -2.38
CA PRO A 38 12.42 3.63 -2.35
C PRO A 38 12.52 5.04 -1.79
N LYS A 39 12.42 6.06 -2.66
CA LYS A 39 12.38 7.46 -2.27
C LYS A 39 11.14 7.61 -1.39
N LYS A 40 11.34 7.66 -0.08
CA LYS A 40 10.26 7.83 0.89
C LYS A 40 9.96 9.31 0.99
N TYR A 41 9.03 9.77 0.17
CA TYR A 41 8.57 11.16 0.21
C TYR A 41 7.83 11.43 1.54
N PRO A 42 8.09 12.57 2.21
CA PRO A 42 7.36 12.97 3.41
C PRO A 42 5.85 13.08 3.15
N LEU A 43 5.03 12.75 4.14
CA LEU A 43 3.56 12.80 4.01
C LEU A 43 3.06 14.19 3.60
N GLU A 44 3.60 15.25 4.23
CA GLU A 44 3.20 16.62 3.94
C GLU A 44 3.57 17.05 2.51
N PHE A 45 4.69 16.56 1.98
CA PHE A 45 5.07 16.79 0.58
C PHE A 45 4.04 16.18 -0.38
N LYS A 46 3.63 14.94 -0.13
CA LYS A 46 2.61 14.25 -0.95
C LYS A 46 1.27 14.99 -0.90
N LYS A 47 0.81 15.37 0.30
CA LYS A 47 -0.45 16.12 0.48
C LYS A 47 -0.43 17.46 -0.25
N GLN A 48 0.69 18.20 -0.16
CA GLN A 48 0.81 19.49 -0.85
C GLN A 48 0.74 19.34 -2.37
N ALA A 49 1.39 18.31 -2.93
CA ALA A 49 1.31 18.02 -4.36
C ALA A 49 -0.13 17.72 -4.81
N ILE A 50 -0.90 16.96 -4.02
CA ILE A 50 -2.31 16.66 -4.32
C ILE A 50 -3.20 17.89 -4.20
N ARG A 51 -3.02 18.75 -3.19
CA ARG A 51 -3.77 20.01 -3.05
C ARG A 51 -3.60 20.93 -4.26
N ARG A 52 -2.39 21.00 -4.83
CA ARG A 52 -2.12 21.77 -6.06
C ARG A 52 -2.86 21.21 -7.26
N TYR A 53 -2.86 19.88 -7.43
CA TYR A 53 -3.66 19.21 -8.45
C TYR A 53 -5.17 19.47 -8.27
N GLU A 54 -5.68 19.42 -7.05
CA GLU A 54 -7.10 19.71 -6.75
C GLU A 54 -7.50 21.15 -7.04
N LYS A 55 -6.55 22.10 -6.99
CA LYS A 55 -6.74 23.49 -7.42
C LYS A 55 -6.73 23.68 -8.94
N GLY A 56 -6.53 22.61 -9.71
CA GLY A 56 -6.59 22.62 -11.18
C GLY A 56 -5.23 22.59 -11.88
N GLU A 57 -4.12 22.46 -11.16
CA GLU A 57 -2.80 22.32 -11.79
C GLU A 57 -2.66 20.96 -12.50
N SER A 58 -2.03 20.97 -13.69
CA SER A 58 -1.89 19.75 -14.49
C SER A 58 -0.84 18.80 -13.90
N ILE A 59 -1.12 17.49 -13.95
CA ILE A 59 -0.19 16.44 -13.48
C ILE A 59 1.18 16.53 -14.18
N PRO A 60 1.27 16.72 -15.51
CA PRO A 60 2.58 16.85 -16.18
C PRO A 60 3.42 18.02 -15.64
N ALA A 61 2.80 19.19 -15.44
CA ALA A 61 3.49 20.36 -14.89
C ALA A 61 3.98 20.12 -13.46
N LEU A 62 3.13 19.54 -12.60
CA LEU A 62 3.50 19.21 -11.22
C LEU A 62 4.61 18.16 -11.16
N CYS A 63 4.58 17.15 -12.04
CA CYS A 63 5.62 16.12 -12.08
C CYS A 63 6.98 16.69 -12.50
N GLN A 64 6.98 17.61 -13.46
CA GLN A 64 8.17 18.30 -13.92
C GLN A 64 8.76 19.20 -12.83
N GLU A 65 7.93 20.00 -12.16
CA GLU A 65 8.36 20.92 -11.10
C GLU A 65 8.84 20.18 -9.84
N LEU A 66 8.09 19.16 -9.41
CA LEU A 66 8.41 18.41 -8.19
C LEU A 66 9.48 17.32 -8.42
N HIS A 67 9.97 17.16 -9.65
CA HIS A 67 10.93 16.14 -10.06
C HIS A 67 10.51 14.71 -9.68
N ILE A 68 9.23 14.39 -9.89
CA ILE A 68 8.63 13.08 -9.61
C ILE A 68 8.04 12.47 -10.88
N SER A 69 8.00 11.14 -10.94
CA SER A 69 7.37 10.45 -12.06
C SER A 69 5.85 10.62 -12.01
N GLN A 70 5.20 10.64 -13.18
CA GLN A 70 3.73 10.67 -13.25
C GLN A 70 3.11 9.46 -12.54
N SER A 71 3.71 8.26 -12.66
CA SER A 71 3.23 7.05 -11.97
C SER A 71 3.23 7.22 -10.45
N THR A 72 4.27 7.85 -9.88
CA THR A 72 4.32 8.20 -8.46
C THR A 72 3.20 9.17 -8.09
N PHE A 73 2.95 10.17 -8.93
CA PHE A 73 1.88 11.14 -8.70
C PHE A 73 0.49 10.48 -8.74
N TYR A 74 0.22 9.62 -9.74
CA TYR A 74 -1.04 8.88 -9.83
C TYR A 74 -1.26 7.97 -8.61
N HIS A 75 -0.20 7.34 -8.11
CA HIS A 75 -0.28 6.57 -6.87
C HIS A 75 -0.68 7.46 -5.67
N TRP A 76 -0.07 8.63 -5.51
CA TRP A 76 -0.46 9.57 -4.44
C TRP A 76 -1.87 10.12 -4.62
N ARG A 77 -2.28 10.40 -5.85
CA ARG A 77 -3.65 10.83 -6.15
C ARG A 77 -4.64 9.77 -5.66
N ASN A 78 -4.39 8.49 -5.91
CA ASN A 78 -5.28 7.44 -5.43
C ASN A 78 -5.30 7.33 -3.90
N GLN A 79 -4.19 7.65 -3.22
CA GLN A 79 -4.07 7.57 -1.76
C GLN A 79 -4.59 8.79 -1.00
N TYR A 80 -4.40 9.99 -1.54
CA TYR A 80 -4.58 11.25 -0.80
C TYR A 80 -5.54 12.22 -1.48
N ARG A 81 -6.17 11.85 -2.61
CA ARG A 81 -7.25 12.65 -3.19
C ARG A 81 -8.36 12.80 -2.15
N SER A 82 -8.84 14.02 -2.00
CA SER A 82 -10.02 14.34 -1.21
C SER A 82 -11.19 13.49 -1.72
N ILE A 83 -11.67 12.57 -0.88
CA ILE A 83 -12.87 11.80 -1.16
C ILE A 83 -14.04 12.75 -0.90
N GLN A 84 -14.71 13.18 -1.96
CA GLN A 84 -16.04 13.74 -1.82
C GLN A 84 -17.00 12.57 -1.61
N THR A 85 -17.44 12.36 -0.37
CA THR A 85 -18.47 11.38 -0.06
C THR A 85 -19.81 11.89 -0.59
N SER A 86 -20.22 11.40 -1.76
CA SER A 86 -21.53 11.73 -2.34
C SER A 86 -22.72 11.23 -1.49
N ALA A 87 -22.48 10.28 -0.58
CA ALA A 87 -23.50 9.70 0.29
C ALA A 87 -23.72 10.47 1.61
N HIS A 88 -22.74 11.26 2.07
CA HIS A 88 -22.83 12.06 3.30
C HIS A 88 -21.74 13.13 3.32
N ALA A 89 -22.13 14.40 3.44
CA ALA A 89 -21.19 15.47 3.77
C ALA A 89 -21.05 15.53 5.29
N TYR A 90 -19.84 15.33 5.81
CA TYR A 90 -19.57 15.50 7.23
C TYR A 90 -19.31 16.97 7.54
N THR A 91 -19.96 17.48 8.57
CA THR A 91 -19.56 18.75 9.20
C THR A 91 -18.21 18.58 9.90
N PRO A 92 -17.43 19.68 10.08
CA PRO A 92 -16.20 19.62 10.87
C PRO A 92 -16.42 19.04 12.27
N ALA A 93 -17.55 19.34 12.92
CA ALA A 93 -17.90 18.82 14.23
C ALA A 93 -18.14 17.30 14.26
N GLU A 94 -18.79 16.75 13.22
CA GLU A 94 -18.98 15.30 13.09
C GLU A 94 -17.66 14.57 12.83
N PHE A 95 -16.79 15.17 12.01
CA PHE A 95 -15.46 14.63 11.78
C PHE A 95 -14.62 14.61 13.08
N ASP A 96 -14.60 15.72 13.82
CA ASP A 96 -13.93 15.79 15.13
C ASP A 96 -14.52 14.78 16.13
N ALA A 97 -15.84 14.57 16.11
CA ALA A 97 -16.48 13.56 16.95
C ALA A 97 -16.05 12.14 16.57
N LEU A 98 -15.92 11.82 15.27
CA LEU A 98 -15.38 10.54 14.80
C LEU A 98 -13.94 10.34 15.26
N VAL A 99 -13.08 11.36 15.10
CA VAL A 99 -11.68 11.31 15.54
C VAL A 99 -11.59 11.08 17.06
N ARG A 100 -12.38 11.81 17.86
CA ARG A 100 -12.41 11.61 19.32
C ARG A 100 -12.88 10.22 19.72
N ARG A 101 -13.88 9.66 19.01
CA ARG A 101 -14.36 8.29 19.25
C ARG A 101 -13.29 7.25 18.93
N LEU A 102 -12.57 7.43 17.82
CA LEU A 102 -11.45 6.56 17.43
C LEU A 102 -10.33 6.60 18.47
N GLN A 103 -9.86 7.80 18.83
CA GLN A 103 -8.82 7.98 19.86
C GLN A 103 -9.21 7.34 21.20
N LYS A 104 -10.49 7.48 21.60
CA LYS A 104 -10.99 6.85 22.83
C LYS A 104 -10.96 5.32 22.75
N ALA A 105 -11.24 4.73 21.58
CA ALA A 105 -11.15 3.28 21.37
C ALA A 105 -9.70 2.80 21.40
N GLU A 106 -8.79 3.49 20.71
CA GLU A 106 -7.35 3.20 20.70
C GLU A 106 -6.72 3.30 22.10
N HIS A 107 -7.09 4.32 22.87
CA HIS A 107 -6.64 4.46 24.26
C HIS A 107 -7.11 3.31 25.14
N LYS A 108 -8.35 2.85 25.00
CA LYS A 108 -8.86 1.69 25.74
C LYS A 108 -8.08 0.42 25.38
N LEU A 109 -7.83 0.19 24.09
CA LEU A 109 -7.03 -0.96 23.64
C LEU A 109 -5.60 -0.91 24.21
N SER A 110 -4.98 0.27 24.19
CA SER A 110 -3.64 0.48 24.75
C SER A 110 -3.60 0.19 26.25
N ILE A 111 -4.62 0.60 27.02
CA ILE A 111 -4.72 0.27 28.45
C ILE A 111 -4.79 -1.25 28.66
N ILE A 112 -5.60 -1.97 27.88
CA ILE A 112 -5.71 -3.43 27.97
C ILE A 112 -4.36 -4.09 27.70
N GLN A 113 -3.67 -3.69 26.63
CA GLN A 113 -2.35 -4.22 26.27
C GLN A 113 -1.31 -3.93 27.36
N LEU A 114 -1.18 -2.67 27.80
CA LEU A 114 -0.20 -2.25 28.80
C LEU A 114 -0.45 -2.84 30.19
N SER A 115 -1.71 -3.17 30.52
CA SER A 115 -2.05 -3.83 31.78
C SER A 115 -1.49 -5.25 31.90
N GLY A 116 -1.09 -5.87 30.77
CA GLY A 116 -0.66 -7.26 30.71
C GLY A 116 -1.78 -8.25 31.03
N TYR A 117 -3.05 -7.82 30.99
CA TYR A 117 -4.20 -8.69 31.32
C TYR A 117 -4.25 -9.90 30.39
N LEU A 118 -4.08 -9.70 29.07
CA LEU A 118 -4.07 -10.78 28.09
C LEU A 118 -2.94 -11.78 28.33
N SER A 119 -1.77 -11.35 28.81
CA SER A 119 -0.65 -12.25 29.09
C SER A 119 -0.89 -13.17 30.28
N LYS A 120 -1.83 -12.81 31.18
CA LYS A 120 -2.21 -13.62 32.35
C LYS A 120 -3.25 -14.70 32.01
N VAL A 121 -3.97 -14.54 30.91
CA VAL A 121 -4.97 -15.51 30.46
C VAL A 121 -4.24 -16.74 29.88
N PRO A 122 -4.53 -17.96 30.38
CA PRO A 122 -3.95 -19.18 29.84
C PRO A 122 -4.17 -19.31 28.32
N LEU A 123 -3.17 -19.81 27.59
CA LEU A 123 -3.26 -19.97 26.14
C LEU A 123 -4.47 -20.83 25.72
N GLN A 124 -4.80 -21.87 26.49
CA GLN A 124 -5.93 -22.75 26.20
C GLN A 124 -7.27 -22.00 26.23
N ASP A 125 -7.46 -21.11 27.20
CA ASP A 125 -8.69 -20.31 27.32
C ASP A 125 -8.81 -19.31 26.17
N LYS A 126 -7.68 -18.74 25.73
CA LYS A 126 -7.64 -17.89 24.54
C LYS A 126 -8.01 -18.68 23.28
N LEU A 127 -7.44 -19.87 23.10
CA LEU A 127 -7.72 -20.73 21.94
C LEU A 127 -9.17 -21.21 21.90
N ALA A 128 -9.74 -21.58 23.04
CA ALA A 128 -11.15 -21.94 23.13
C ALA A 128 -12.07 -20.76 22.76
N THR A 129 -11.73 -19.55 23.22
CA THR A 129 -12.46 -18.32 22.86
C THR A 129 -12.36 -18.02 21.37
N LEU A 130 -11.15 -18.12 20.79
CA LEU A 130 -10.92 -17.93 19.36
C LEU A 130 -11.70 -18.95 18.53
N GLU A 131 -11.72 -20.22 18.94
CA GLU A 131 -12.44 -21.29 18.25
C GLU A 131 -13.95 -21.03 18.26
N HIS A 132 -14.51 -20.59 19.39
CA HIS A 132 -15.92 -20.18 19.48
C HIS A 132 -16.24 -19.03 18.51
N PHE A 133 -15.45 -17.95 18.51
CA PHE A 133 -15.66 -16.83 17.58
C PHE A 133 -15.49 -17.23 16.12
N TYR A 134 -14.51 -18.08 15.82
CA TYR A 134 -14.30 -18.59 14.47
C TYR A 134 -15.50 -19.41 13.98
N ASN A 135 -16.11 -20.22 14.85
CA ASN A 135 -17.24 -21.07 14.46
C ASN A 135 -18.56 -20.29 14.37
N GLU A 136 -18.82 -19.36 15.31
CA GLU A 136 -20.12 -18.69 15.44
C GLU A 136 -20.18 -17.30 14.79
N MET A 137 -19.04 -16.66 14.55
CA MET A 137 -18.96 -15.26 14.09
C MET A 137 -18.00 -15.07 12.90
N SER A 138 -17.81 -16.12 12.09
CA SER A 138 -16.90 -16.10 10.94
C SER A 138 -17.27 -15.08 9.85
N ASP A 139 -18.52 -14.65 9.80
CA ASP A 139 -19.02 -13.62 8.90
C ASP A 139 -18.70 -12.19 9.38
N LEU A 140 -18.45 -12.02 10.68
CA LEU A 140 -18.22 -10.72 11.32
C LEU A 140 -16.73 -10.40 11.51
N TYR A 141 -15.90 -11.40 11.78
CA TYR A 141 -14.50 -11.20 12.12
C TYR A 141 -13.59 -12.16 11.37
N SER A 142 -12.52 -11.62 10.79
CA SER A 142 -11.47 -12.46 10.20
C SER A 142 -10.62 -13.13 11.29
N VAL A 143 -10.05 -14.30 10.97
CA VAL A 143 -9.08 -14.98 11.84
C VAL A 143 -7.92 -14.05 12.23
N HIS A 144 -7.56 -13.14 11.33
CA HIS A 144 -6.51 -12.16 11.61
C HIS A 144 -6.89 -11.21 12.74
N GLU A 145 -8.07 -10.60 12.66
CA GLU A 145 -8.59 -9.68 13.69
C GLU A 145 -8.78 -10.38 15.02
N LEU A 146 -9.32 -11.61 15.02
CA LEU A 146 -9.52 -12.40 16.22
C LEU A 146 -8.18 -12.71 16.93
N CYS A 147 -7.19 -13.20 16.17
CA CYS A 147 -5.86 -13.53 16.69
C CYS A 147 -5.12 -12.30 17.21
N GLU A 148 -5.25 -11.16 16.51
CA GLU A 148 -4.67 -9.89 16.95
C GLU A 148 -5.31 -9.40 18.25
N ALA A 149 -6.65 -9.48 18.36
CA ALA A 149 -7.39 -9.02 19.52
C ALA A 149 -7.08 -9.81 20.81
N LEU A 150 -6.83 -11.12 20.69
CA LEU A 150 -6.55 -12.00 21.84
C LEU A 150 -5.06 -12.26 22.09
N ASP A 151 -4.19 -11.60 21.33
CA ASP A 151 -2.72 -11.73 21.45
C ASP A 151 -2.28 -13.20 21.31
N VAL A 152 -2.69 -13.82 20.20
CA VAL A 152 -2.33 -15.20 19.83
C VAL A 152 -1.82 -15.18 18.39
N SER A 153 -0.71 -15.89 18.12
CA SER A 153 -0.23 -16.00 16.74
C SER A 153 -1.21 -16.83 15.89
N ARG A 154 -1.47 -16.39 14.65
CA ARG A 154 -2.30 -17.15 13.70
C ARG A 154 -1.83 -18.58 13.52
N GLY A 155 -0.51 -18.82 13.48
CA GLY A 155 0.06 -20.16 13.37
C GLY A 155 -0.30 -21.05 14.57
N THR A 156 -0.26 -20.50 15.79
CA THR A 156 -0.72 -21.19 17.00
C THR A 156 -2.19 -21.57 16.91
N PHE A 157 -3.03 -20.64 16.44
CA PHE A 157 -4.46 -20.90 16.29
C PHE A 157 -4.77 -21.92 15.19
N TYR A 158 -4.13 -21.82 14.02
CA TYR A 158 -4.30 -22.82 12.95
C TYR A 158 -3.86 -24.20 13.40
N ASN A 159 -2.73 -24.31 14.13
CA ASN A 159 -2.32 -25.59 14.70
C ASN A 159 -3.35 -26.16 15.69
N HIS A 160 -4.02 -25.31 16.48
CA HIS A 160 -5.06 -25.75 17.40
C HIS A 160 -6.27 -26.35 16.69
N ILE A 161 -6.79 -25.67 15.66
CA ILE A 161 -8.00 -26.13 14.94
C ILE A 161 -7.72 -27.32 14.02
N PHE A 162 -6.56 -27.39 13.37
CA PHE A 162 -6.26 -28.47 12.42
C PHE A 162 -5.70 -29.73 13.10
N ARG A 163 -5.04 -29.63 14.26
CA ARG A 163 -4.53 -30.80 15.00
C ARG A 163 -5.61 -31.57 15.77
N ARG A 164 -6.83 -31.03 15.86
CA ARG A 164 -8.01 -31.70 16.43
C ARG A 164 -8.92 -32.32 15.36
N ALA A 165 -8.60 -32.14 14.08
CA ALA A 165 -9.39 -32.67 12.96
C ALA A 165 -8.99 -34.10 12.57
N ASP A 166 -8.10 -34.74 13.35
CA ASP A 166 -7.73 -36.16 13.31
C ASP A 166 -8.33 -36.91 14.51
#